data_AF-A0A7G6A9X7-F1
#
_entry.id   AF-A0A7G6A9X7-F1
#
_cell.length_a   1.000
_cell.length_b   1.000
_cell.length_c   1.000
_cell.angle_alpha   90.00
_cell.angle_beta   90.00
_cell.angle_gamma   90.00
#
_symmetry.space_group_name_H-M   'P 1'
#
loop_
_entity.id
_entity.type
_entity.pdbx_description
1 polymer ?
#
loop_
_entity_poly.entity_id
_entity_poly.type
_entity_poly.pdbx_seq_one_letter_code
_entity_poly.pdbx_strand_id
1 'polypeptide(L)'
;MHPRSIAALLLLLLAHAASAEIYKVIGPGGRVSYTDQPPSVTTPNVQLFKHGRGRPAAGDEGADAARRANAPLLPTVRNVLNNNALALEGLHLCMQVLPASMRRYGDTLDGWKSRNREVTERAEQVLAASVTHDARAQIRNGAINDARQLLQQVRTATPARQSAWCEATAGEIGGGGMDLAKQPGVGRLLQSN
;
A
#
# COMPACT_ATOMS: atom_id res chain seq x y z
N MET A 1 4.52 34.53 41.17
CA MET A 1 4.12 35.95 41.01
C MET A 1 4.32 36.32 39.55
N HIS A 2 3.24 36.28 38.76
CA HIS A 2 2.75 37.35 37.85
C HIS A 2 3.49 37.47 36.50
N PRO A 3 2.83 37.90 35.40
CA PRO A 3 1.52 37.45 34.92
C PRO A 3 1.46 37.28 33.38
N ARG A 4 0.28 36.80 32.96
CA ARG A 4 -0.32 36.70 31.61
C ARG A 4 -0.19 37.94 30.71
N SER A 5 -0.24 37.73 29.39
CA SER A 5 -0.93 38.48 28.29
C SER A 5 -0.18 38.17 26.96
N ILE A 6 -0.73 37.99 25.75
CA ILE A 6 -1.73 38.71 24.92
C ILE A 6 -2.17 37.71 23.82
N ALA A 7 -3.46 37.37 23.74
CA ALA A 7 -4.44 37.84 22.74
C ALA A 7 -4.23 37.40 21.27
N ALA A 8 -5.16 36.55 20.85
CA ALA A 8 -5.83 36.45 19.55
C ALA A 8 -5.28 37.23 18.34
N LEU A 9 -5.02 36.50 17.25
CA LEU A 9 -5.33 36.98 15.91
C LEU A 9 -5.89 35.84 15.06
N LEU A 10 -7.22 35.86 14.91
CA LEU A 10 -8.00 35.04 13.99
C LEU A 10 -7.84 35.65 12.59
N LEU A 11 -7.18 34.94 11.68
CA LEU A 11 -7.13 35.30 10.25
C LEU A 11 -7.87 34.24 9.45
N LEU A 12 -9.12 34.56 9.11
CA LEU A 12 -9.91 33.87 8.08
C LEU A 12 -9.22 34.07 6.72
N LEU A 13 -8.72 32.98 6.14
CA LEU A 13 -8.36 32.90 4.72
C LEU A 13 -9.46 32.11 4.01
N LEU A 14 -10.33 32.83 3.29
CA LEU A 14 -11.22 32.24 2.28
C LEU A 14 -10.38 31.77 1.10
N ALA A 15 -10.07 30.48 1.04
CA ALA A 15 -9.58 29.84 -0.17
C ALA A 15 -10.75 29.72 -1.16
N HIS A 16 -10.72 30.52 -2.23
CA HIS A 16 -11.53 30.29 -3.42
C HIS A 16 -11.11 28.95 -4.03
N ALA A 17 -11.97 27.94 -3.90
CA ALA A 17 -11.85 26.71 -4.67
C ALA A 17 -12.14 27.03 -6.14
N ALA A 18 -11.10 27.30 -6.92
CA ALA A 18 -11.20 27.23 -8.36
C ALA A 18 -11.51 25.77 -8.73
N SER A 19 -12.73 25.50 -9.22
CA SER A 19 -13.07 24.19 -9.76
C SER A 19 -12.18 23.95 -10.98
N ALA A 20 -11.18 23.07 -10.85
CA ALA A 20 -10.36 22.65 -11.96
C ALA A 20 -11.23 21.81 -12.91
N GLU A 21 -11.76 22.44 -13.97
CA GLU A 21 -12.38 21.74 -15.08
C GLU A 21 -11.26 21.24 -16.01
N ILE A 22 -11.15 19.91 -16.16
CA ILE A 22 -10.17 19.29 -17.05
C ILE A 22 -10.79 19.18 -18.45
N TYR A 23 -10.21 19.86 -19.42
CA TYR A 23 -10.64 19.86 -20.82
C TYR A 23 -9.86 18.81 -21.62
N LYS A 24 -10.57 18.01 -22.42
CA LYS A 24 -9.98 17.03 -23.35
C LYS A 24 -9.87 17.64 -24.75
N VAL A 25 -8.66 17.72 -25.29
CA VAL A 25 -8.39 18.21 -26.64
C VAL A 25 -7.98 17.03 -27.53
N ILE A 26 -8.62 16.90 -28.70
CA ILE A 26 -8.28 15.87 -29.69
C ILE A 26 -7.54 16.56 -30.85
N GLY A 27 -6.25 16.29 -30.96
CA GLY A 27 -5.40 16.84 -32.01
C GLY A 27 -5.53 16.09 -33.35
N PRO A 28 -5.00 16.66 -34.44
CA PRO A 28 -4.93 15.99 -35.74
C PRO A 28 -4.18 14.65 -35.60
N GLY A 29 -4.79 13.56 -36.07
CA GLY A 29 -4.25 12.20 -35.93
C GLY A 29 -4.69 11.45 -34.66
N GLY A 30 -5.70 11.93 -33.94
CA GLY A 30 -6.35 11.17 -32.85
C GLY A 30 -5.60 11.19 -31.52
N ARG A 31 -4.54 12.00 -31.38
CA ARG A 31 -3.86 12.20 -30.10
C ARG A 31 -4.75 12.99 -29.14
N VAL A 32 -4.88 12.49 -27.93
CA VAL A 32 -5.67 13.11 -26.86
C VAL A 32 -4.72 13.80 -25.87
N SER A 33 -4.97 15.06 -25.57
CA SER A 33 -4.33 15.79 -24.47
C SER A 33 -5.38 16.32 -23.49
N TYR A 34 -5.01 16.41 -22.21
CA TYR A 34 -5.85 16.97 -21.15
C TYR A 34 -5.22 18.28 -20.67
N THR A 35 -6.03 19.32 -20.51
CA THR A 35 -5.57 20.65 -20.09
C THR A 35 -6.52 21.24 -19.08
N ASP A 36 -5.97 21.89 -18.05
CA ASP A 36 -6.75 22.59 -17.01
C ASP A 36 -7.06 24.05 -17.40
N GLN A 37 -6.63 24.46 -18.61
CA GLN A 37 -6.93 25.77 -19.16
C GLN A 37 -8.04 25.69 -20.22
N PRO A 38 -9.06 26.56 -20.14
CA PRO A 38 -10.09 26.64 -21.17
C PRO A 38 -9.44 27.02 -22.52
N PRO A 39 -9.77 26.30 -23.61
CA PRO A 39 -9.12 26.52 -24.90
C PRO A 39 -9.43 27.94 -25.42
N SER A 40 -8.39 28.72 -25.72
CA SER A 40 -8.49 30.13 -26.12
C SER A 40 -8.93 30.35 -27.57
N VAL A 41 -9.36 29.30 -28.28
CA VAL A 41 -9.65 29.37 -29.72
C VAL A 41 -10.84 28.49 -30.05
N THR A 42 -11.80 29.07 -30.78
CA THR A 42 -12.98 28.43 -31.38
C THR A 42 -12.54 27.36 -32.38
N THR A 43 -12.13 26.20 -31.87
CA THR A 43 -11.82 25.02 -32.67
C THR A 43 -13.09 24.14 -32.74
N PRO A 44 -13.45 23.62 -33.92
CA PRO A 44 -14.76 22.98 -34.16
C PRO A 44 -14.96 21.61 -33.48
N ASN A 45 -14.09 21.18 -32.56
CA ASN A 45 -14.14 19.86 -31.93
C ASN A 45 -13.92 19.89 -30.41
N VAL A 46 -14.52 20.87 -29.73
CA VAL A 46 -14.61 20.87 -28.26
C VAL A 46 -15.96 20.25 -27.86
N GLN A 47 -15.95 18.97 -27.46
CA GLN A 47 -17.13 18.34 -26.87
C GLN A 47 -17.14 18.61 -25.36
N LEU A 48 -18.10 19.41 -24.91
CA LEU A 48 -18.41 19.58 -23.49
C LEU A 48 -19.03 18.27 -22.98
N PHE A 49 -18.38 17.59 -22.05
CA PHE A 49 -18.96 16.42 -21.40
C PHE A 49 -20.07 16.90 -20.43
N LYS A 50 -21.29 17.08 -20.93
CA LYS A 50 -22.48 16.96 -20.08
C LYS A 50 -22.51 15.50 -19.64
N HIS A 51 -22.60 15.24 -18.33
CA HIS A 51 -22.69 13.91 -17.75
C HIS A 51 -23.88 13.11 -18.33
N GLY A 52 -23.68 12.52 -19.50
CA GLY A 52 -24.49 11.43 -20.00
C GLY A 52 -24.21 10.25 -19.09
N ARG A 53 -25.26 9.68 -18.51
CA ARG A 53 -25.22 8.36 -17.87
C ARG A 53 -24.80 7.35 -18.94
N GLY A 54 -23.50 7.25 -19.16
CA GLY A 54 -22.90 6.21 -19.97
C GLY A 54 -23.27 4.90 -19.32
N ARG A 55 -24.00 4.06 -20.06
CA ARG A 55 -24.21 2.67 -19.71
C ARG A 55 -22.82 2.07 -19.47
N PRO A 56 -22.52 1.54 -18.27
CA PRO A 56 -21.20 1.00 -17.97
C PRO A 56 -20.83 -0.05 -19.03
N ALA A 57 -19.56 -0.06 -19.43
CA ALA A 57 -19.09 -1.14 -20.29
C ALA A 57 -19.31 -2.45 -19.54
N ALA A 58 -19.70 -3.53 -20.23
CA ALA A 58 -20.03 -4.81 -19.58
C ALA A 58 -18.89 -5.39 -18.68
N GLY A 59 -17.66 -4.87 -18.79
CA GLY A 59 -16.54 -5.19 -17.91
C GLY A 59 -16.55 -4.48 -16.54
N ASP A 60 -17.26 -3.36 -16.39
CA ASP A 60 -17.27 -2.58 -15.15
C ASP A 60 -18.14 -3.23 -14.07
N GLU A 61 -19.26 -3.86 -14.46
CA GLU A 61 -20.15 -4.55 -13.51
C GLU A 61 -19.47 -5.75 -12.83
N GLY A 62 -18.68 -6.52 -13.59
CA GLY A 62 -17.90 -7.64 -13.06
C GLY A 62 -16.80 -7.19 -12.10
N ALA A 63 -16.09 -6.10 -12.44
CA ALA A 63 -15.09 -5.51 -11.57
C ALA A 63 -15.71 -4.98 -10.27
N ASP A 64 -16.86 -4.29 -10.35
CA ASP A 64 -17.53 -3.75 -9.16
C ASP A 64 -18.15 -4.85 -8.27
N ALA A 65 -18.63 -5.94 -8.86
CA ALA A 65 -19.05 -7.12 -8.11
C ALA A 65 -17.87 -7.75 -7.35
N ALA A 66 -16.72 -7.93 -8.01
CA ALA A 66 -15.51 -8.47 -7.39
C ALA A 66 -14.99 -7.56 -6.26
N ARG A 67 -14.97 -6.24 -6.45
CA ARG A 67 -14.58 -5.28 -5.40
C ARG A 67 -15.49 -5.38 -4.18
N ARG A 68 -16.81 -5.44 -4.39
CA ARG A 68 -17.78 -5.57 -3.29
C ARG A 68 -17.64 -6.90 -2.54
N ALA A 69 -17.45 -8.00 -3.27
CA ALA A 69 -17.24 -9.32 -2.69
C ALA A 69 -15.95 -9.37 -1.83
N ASN A 70 -14.88 -8.71 -2.29
CA ASN A 70 -13.58 -8.76 -1.64
C ASN A 70 -13.34 -7.66 -0.59
N ALA A 71 -14.17 -6.60 -0.53
CA ALA A 71 -14.01 -5.50 0.43
C ALA A 71 -13.83 -5.96 1.89
N PRO A 72 -14.56 -6.99 2.40
CA PRO A 72 -14.37 -7.50 3.76
C PRO A 72 -13.01 -8.17 4.01
N LEU A 73 -12.31 -8.60 2.95
CA LEU A 73 -11.01 -9.25 3.05
C LEU A 73 -9.85 -8.24 3.13
N LEU A 74 -10.06 -6.99 2.72
CA LEU A 74 -9.00 -5.97 2.65
C LEU A 74 -8.23 -5.77 3.97
N PRO A 75 -8.85 -5.76 5.16
CA PRO A 75 -8.09 -5.69 6.41
C PRO A 75 -7.14 -6.90 6.61
N THR A 76 -7.59 -8.10 6.22
CA THR A 76 -6.76 -9.32 6.31
C THR A 76 -5.63 -9.28 5.30
N VAL A 77 -5.90 -8.84 4.07
CA VAL A 77 -4.88 -8.63 3.03
C VAL A 77 -3.81 -7.64 3.51
N ARG A 78 -4.20 -6.50 4.08
CA ARG A 78 -3.26 -5.53 4.65
C ARG A 78 -2.42 -6.15 5.77
N ASN A 79 -3.03 -6.92 6.67
CA ASN A 79 -2.28 -7.62 7.73
C ASN A 79 -1.25 -8.61 7.16
N VAL A 80 -1.62 -9.40 6.14
CA VAL A 80 -0.70 -10.32 5.45
C VAL A 80 0.47 -9.55 4.84
N LEU A 81 0.21 -8.45 4.14
CA LEU A 81 1.25 -7.63 3.52
C LEU A 81 2.17 -6.98 4.55
N ASN A 82 1.63 -6.48 5.66
CA ASN A 82 2.42 -5.89 6.75
C ASN A 82 3.34 -6.92 7.40
N ASN A 83 2.84 -8.11 7.73
CA ASN A 83 3.66 -9.18 8.32
C ASN A 83 4.70 -9.71 7.33
N ASN A 84 4.34 -9.81 6.04
CA ASN A 84 5.30 -10.15 5.00
C ASN A 84 6.42 -9.12 4.91
N ALA A 85 6.09 -7.83 4.82
CA ALA A 85 7.09 -6.76 4.79
C ALA A 85 7.99 -6.79 6.04
N LEU A 86 7.42 -7.03 7.23
CA LEU A 86 8.16 -7.11 8.48
C LEU A 86 9.16 -8.27 8.49
N ALA A 87 8.77 -9.46 8.03
CA ALA A 87 9.68 -10.60 7.93
C ALA A 87 10.83 -10.35 6.93
N LEU A 88 10.51 -9.78 5.76
CA LEU A 88 11.49 -9.46 4.72
C LEU A 88 12.50 -8.40 5.20
N GLU A 89 12.00 -7.27 5.69
CA GLU A 89 12.85 -6.15 6.16
C GLU A 89 13.63 -6.53 7.42
N GLY A 90 13.04 -7.34 8.31
CA GLY A 90 13.67 -7.81 9.53
C GLY A 90 14.87 -8.73 9.26
N LEU A 91 14.70 -9.75 8.41
CA LEU A 91 15.81 -10.63 8.03
C LEU A 91 16.86 -9.90 7.18
N HIS A 92 16.46 -8.92 6.36
CA HIS A 92 17.41 -8.07 5.65
C HIS A 92 18.27 -7.23 6.62
N LEU A 93 17.65 -6.62 7.63
CA LEU A 93 18.39 -5.94 8.70
C LEU A 93 19.38 -6.88 9.38
N CYS A 94 19.00 -8.13 9.66
CA CYS A 94 19.90 -9.08 10.32
C CYS A 94 21.11 -9.49 9.47
N MET A 95 20.96 -9.58 8.15
CA MET A 95 22.10 -9.76 7.25
C MET A 95 23.07 -8.59 7.27
N GLN A 96 22.61 -7.37 7.58
CA GLN A 96 23.46 -6.18 7.75
C GLN A 96 24.15 -6.16 9.12
N VAL A 97 23.43 -6.50 10.20
CA VAL A 97 23.94 -6.47 11.58
C VAL A 97 24.95 -7.60 11.82
N LEU A 98 24.72 -8.78 11.26
CA LEU A 98 25.54 -9.98 11.48
C LEU A 98 25.94 -10.64 10.14
N PRO A 99 26.88 -10.04 9.36
CA PRO A 99 27.24 -10.53 8.03
C PRO A 99 27.79 -11.97 8.03
N ALA A 100 28.46 -12.39 9.10
CA ALA A 100 28.95 -13.76 9.26
C ALA A 100 27.83 -14.81 9.26
N SER A 101 26.60 -14.40 9.62
CA SER A 101 25.41 -15.24 9.64
C SER A 101 24.49 -15.03 8.44
N MET A 102 24.94 -14.31 7.39
CA MET A 102 24.13 -13.96 6.22
C MET A 102 23.47 -15.19 5.58
N ARG A 103 24.20 -16.30 5.43
CA ARG A 103 23.67 -17.55 4.88
C ARG A 103 22.49 -18.08 5.69
N ARG A 104 22.62 -18.14 7.01
CA ARG A 104 21.54 -18.63 7.91
C ARG A 104 20.28 -17.76 7.79
N TYR A 105 20.43 -16.44 7.75
CA TYR A 105 19.28 -15.55 7.58
C TYR A 105 18.65 -15.66 6.19
N GLY A 106 19.46 -15.85 5.14
CA GLY A 106 18.98 -16.15 3.79
C GLY A 106 18.16 -17.44 3.73
N ASP A 107 18.69 -18.53 4.27
CA ASP A 107 17.99 -19.83 4.33
C ASP A 107 16.69 -19.73 5.15
N THR A 108 16.72 -18.99 6.27
CA THR A 108 15.54 -18.73 7.10
C THR A 108 14.48 -17.96 6.30
N LEU A 109 14.91 -16.94 5.54
CA LEU A 109 14.02 -16.13 4.74
C LEU A 109 13.37 -16.93 3.62
N ASP A 110 14.15 -17.73 2.90
CA ASP A 110 13.66 -18.54 1.79
C ASP A 110 12.71 -19.64 2.29
N GLY A 111 13.03 -20.27 3.42
CA GLY A 111 12.13 -21.20 4.09
C GLY A 111 10.80 -20.55 4.48
N TRP A 112 10.83 -19.34 5.05
CA TRP A 112 9.62 -18.60 5.40
C TRP A 112 8.81 -18.22 4.16
N LYS A 113 9.44 -17.70 3.09
CA LYS A 113 8.77 -17.37 1.83
C LYS A 113 8.08 -18.59 1.23
N SER A 114 8.75 -19.74 1.23
CA SER A 114 8.22 -20.99 0.70
C SER A 114 6.93 -21.41 1.43
N ARG A 115 6.93 -21.40 2.76
CA ARG A 115 5.75 -21.76 3.57
C ARG A 115 4.59 -20.77 3.44
N ASN A 116 4.88 -19.51 3.15
CA ASN A 116 3.88 -18.44 3.11
C ASN A 116 3.45 -18.03 1.70
N ARG A 117 4.01 -18.67 0.66
CA ARG A 117 3.76 -18.36 -0.75
C ARG A 117 2.27 -18.33 -1.12
N GLU A 118 1.52 -19.35 -0.74
CA GLU A 118 0.09 -19.43 -1.08
C GLU A 118 -0.71 -18.26 -0.48
N VAL A 119 -0.46 -17.95 0.79
CA VAL A 119 -1.14 -16.85 1.50
C VAL A 119 -0.81 -15.50 0.87
N THR A 120 0.46 -15.26 0.53
CA THR A 120 0.88 -13.99 -0.07
C THR A 120 0.37 -13.85 -1.50
N GLU A 121 0.42 -14.90 -2.32
CA GLU A 121 -0.16 -14.91 -3.67
C GLU A 121 -1.67 -14.65 -3.64
N ARG A 122 -2.40 -15.29 -2.71
CA ARG A 122 -3.84 -15.07 -2.57
C ARG A 122 -4.16 -13.65 -2.11
N ALA A 123 -3.40 -13.11 -1.16
CA ALA A 123 -3.55 -11.71 -0.74
C ALA A 123 -3.36 -10.74 -1.91
N GLU A 124 -2.37 -11.00 -2.77
CA GLU A 124 -2.09 -10.20 -3.95
C GLU A 124 -3.20 -10.30 -5.02
N GLN A 125 -3.76 -11.48 -5.24
CA GLN A 125 -4.91 -11.67 -6.13
C GLN A 125 -6.15 -10.90 -5.65
N VAL A 126 -6.48 -11.03 -4.35
CA VAL A 126 -7.60 -10.29 -3.76
C VAL A 126 -7.36 -8.79 -3.85
N LEU A 127 -6.14 -8.32 -3.57
CA LEU A 127 -5.78 -6.92 -3.72
C LEU A 127 -5.94 -6.45 -5.18
N ALA A 128 -5.49 -7.25 -6.15
CA ALA A 128 -5.63 -6.99 -7.58
C ALA A 128 -7.08 -6.81 -8.02
N ALA A 129 -7.99 -7.65 -7.50
CA ALA A 129 -9.41 -7.60 -7.80
C ALA A 129 -10.17 -6.49 -7.04
N SER A 130 -9.63 -6.01 -5.92
CA SER A 130 -10.34 -5.11 -5.00
C SER A 130 -10.09 -3.63 -5.23
N VAL A 131 -8.92 -3.25 -5.74
CA VAL A 131 -8.52 -1.84 -5.84
C VAL A 131 -7.76 -1.54 -7.13
N THR A 132 -7.70 -0.26 -7.48
CA THR A 132 -6.96 0.25 -8.65
C THR A 132 -5.47 0.00 -8.50
N HIS A 133 -4.74 -0.02 -9.62
CA HIS A 133 -3.29 -0.21 -9.64
C HIS A 133 -2.54 0.71 -8.65
N ASP A 134 -2.86 2.00 -8.64
CA ASP A 134 -2.20 2.99 -7.79
C ASP A 134 -2.50 2.76 -6.31
N ALA A 135 -3.75 2.40 -5.98
CA ALA A 135 -4.10 2.03 -4.61
C ALA A 135 -3.35 0.77 -4.14
N ARG A 136 -3.07 -0.18 -5.05
CA ARG A 136 -2.22 -1.35 -4.70
C ARG A 136 -0.80 -0.93 -4.39
N ALA A 137 -0.21 -0.08 -5.22
CA ALA A 137 1.13 0.44 -4.98
C ALA A 137 1.21 1.17 -3.64
N GLN A 138 0.22 2.02 -3.33
CA GLN A 138 0.12 2.72 -2.05
C GLN A 138 0.02 1.75 -0.86
N ILE A 139 -0.81 0.71 -0.96
CA ILE A 139 -0.95 -0.30 0.11
C ILE A 139 0.36 -1.06 0.33
N ARG A 140 1.04 -1.50 -0.74
CA ARG A 140 2.32 -2.21 -0.61
C ARG A 140 3.42 -1.33 -0.04
N ASN A 141 3.53 -0.09 -0.52
CA ASN A 141 4.49 0.88 0.00
C ASN A 141 4.19 1.24 1.46
N GLY A 142 2.91 1.35 1.83
CA GLY A 142 2.47 1.50 3.21
C GLY A 142 2.97 0.36 4.10
N ALA A 143 2.76 -0.90 3.69
CA ALA A 143 3.24 -2.07 4.44
C ALA A 143 4.76 -2.07 4.64
N ILE A 144 5.53 -1.70 3.63
CA ILE A 144 7.00 -1.58 3.70
C ILE A 144 7.41 -0.46 4.67
N ASN A 145 6.76 0.71 4.57
CA ASN A 145 7.05 1.85 5.44
C ASN A 145 6.70 1.55 6.89
N ASP A 146 5.56 0.91 7.15
CA ASP A 146 5.14 0.48 8.48
C ASP A 146 6.17 -0.51 9.08
N ALA A 147 6.60 -1.51 8.29
CA ALA A 147 7.62 -2.46 8.71
C ALA A 147 8.95 -1.75 9.07
N ARG A 148 9.40 -0.80 8.24
CA ARG A 148 10.61 -0.01 8.52
C ARG A 148 10.48 0.84 9.78
N GLN A 149 9.32 1.45 9.99
CA GLN A 149 9.04 2.24 11.18
C GLN A 149 9.07 1.38 12.45
N LEU A 150 8.46 0.19 12.41
CA LEU A 150 8.51 -0.77 13.52
C LEU A 150 9.95 -1.20 13.82
N LEU A 151 10.75 -1.45 12.78
CA LEU A 151 12.15 -1.84 12.91
C LEU A 151 13.08 -0.68 13.32
N GLN A 152 12.61 0.56 13.33
CA GLN A 152 13.45 1.72 13.65
C GLN A 152 14.04 1.63 15.05
N GLN A 153 13.29 1.09 16.02
CA GLN A 153 13.77 0.90 17.40
C GLN A 153 14.92 -0.12 17.46
N VAL A 154 14.92 -1.12 16.59
CA VAL A 154 16.03 -2.08 16.47
C VAL A 154 17.22 -1.40 15.81
N ARG A 155 17.01 -0.66 14.73
CA ARG A 155 18.08 0.06 14.00
C ARG A 155 18.84 1.07 14.86
N THR A 156 18.17 1.70 15.83
CA THR A 156 18.80 2.65 16.75
C THR A 156 19.26 2.04 18.06
N ALA A 157 19.04 0.74 18.28
CA ALA A 157 19.52 0.03 19.46
C ALA A 157 21.05 -0.17 19.43
N THR A 158 21.61 -0.57 20.58
CA THR A 158 23.03 -0.94 20.66
C THR A 158 23.32 -2.18 19.81
N PRO A 159 24.56 -2.36 19.29
CA PRO A 159 24.89 -3.54 18.47
C PRO A 159 24.58 -4.88 19.14
N ALA A 160 24.77 -4.98 20.46
CA ALA A 160 24.44 -6.17 21.24
C ALA A 160 22.92 -6.46 21.23
N ARG A 161 22.08 -5.42 21.38
CA ARG A 161 20.61 -5.58 21.32
C ARG A 161 20.13 -5.91 19.91
N GLN A 162 20.73 -5.32 18.88
CA GLN A 162 20.45 -5.65 17.48
C GLN A 162 20.74 -7.14 17.21
N SER A 163 21.91 -7.60 17.63
CA SER A 163 22.33 -9.00 17.46
C SER A 163 21.37 -9.95 18.18
N ALA A 164 21.03 -9.66 19.44
CA ALA A 164 20.09 -10.46 20.21
C ALA A 164 18.68 -10.51 19.58
N TRP A 165 18.18 -9.37 19.10
CA TRP A 165 16.91 -9.31 18.39
C TRP A 165 16.94 -10.15 17.10
N CYS A 166 18.03 -10.10 16.35
CA CYS A 166 18.20 -10.88 15.13
C CYS A 166 18.21 -12.39 15.36
N GLU A 167 18.91 -12.85 16.38
CA GLU A 167 18.93 -14.26 16.76
C GLU A 167 17.54 -14.75 17.17
N ALA A 168 16.83 -13.99 17.99
CA ALA A 168 15.47 -14.31 18.41
C ALA A 168 14.49 -14.33 17.23
N THR A 169 14.53 -13.30 16.37
CA THR A 169 13.64 -13.16 15.21
C THR A 169 13.87 -14.28 14.20
N ALA A 170 15.13 -14.65 13.92
CA ALA A 170 15.42 -15.76 13.03
C ALA A 170 14.97 -17.11 13.61
N GLY A 171 15.08 -17.30 14.94
CA GLY A 171 14.51 -18.47 15.60
C GLY A 171 12.99 -18.55 15.46
N GLU A 172 12.29 -17.44 15.69
CA GLU A 172 10.83 -17.36 15.56
C GLU A 172 10.36 -17.58 14.12
N ILE A 173 10.99 -16.92 13.14
CA ILE A 173 10.68 -17.09 11.71
C ILE A 173 11.02 -18.51 11.24
N GLY A 174 12.19 -19.01 11.62
CA GLY A 174 12.66 -20.35 11.26
C GLY A 174 11.75 -21.45 11.81
N GLY A 175 11.28 -21.30 13.05
CA GLY A 175 10.33 -22.20 13.70
C GLY A 175 8.86 -22.03 13.25
N GLY A 176 8.58 -21.07 12.37
CA GLY A 176 7.23 -20.81 11.87
C GLY A 176 6.32 -20.07 12.84
N GLY A 177 6.85 -19.44 13.89
CA GLY A 177 6.08 -18.57 14.79
C GLY A 177 5.42 -17.40 14.04
N MET A 178 6.08 -16.93 12.98
CA MET A 178 5.59 -15.87 12.09
C MET A 178 4.92 -16.38 10.80
N ASP A 179 4.45 -17.64 10.75
CA ASP A 179 3.73 -18.13 9.56
C ASP A 179 2.36 -17.43 9.42
N LEU A 180 2.11 -16.83 8.25
CA LEU A 180 0.91 -16.07 7.92
C LEU A 180 -0.35 -16.93 7.97
N ALA A 181 -0.27 -18.22 7.64
CA ALA A 181 -1.40 -19.15 7.72
C ALA A 181 -1.98 -19.27 9.14
N LYS A 182 -1.21 -18.95 10.18
CA LYS A 182 -1.63 -18.98 11.59
C LYS A 182 -2.31 -17.66 12.03
N GLN A 183 -2.33 -16.64 11.17
CA GLN A 183 -2.86 -15.33 11.51
C GLN A 183 -4.40 -15.32 11.44
N PRO A 184 -5.07 -14.56 12.33
CA PRO A 184 -6.52 -14.43 12.30
C PRO A 184 -7.05 -13.96 10.94
N GLY A 185 -8.12 -14.60 10.48
CA GLY A 185 -8.80 -14.25 9.23
C GLY A 185 -8.16 -14.81 7.95
N VAL A 186 -6.93 -15.30 7.99
CA VAL A 186 -6.25 -15.85 6.80
C VAL A 186 -6.95 -17.09 6.23
N GLY A 187 -7.57 -17.92 7.08
CA GLY A 187 -8.40 -19.04 6.60
C GLY A 187 -9.52 -18.60 5.65
N ARG A 188 -10.17 -17.46 5.90
CA ARG A 188 -11.20 -16.90 5.00
C ARG A 188 -10.61 -16.34 3.72
N LEU A 189 -9.40 -15.77 3.80
CA LEU A 189 -8.69 -15.27 2.62
C LEU A 189 -8.34 -16.43 1.67
N LEU A 190 -7.89 -17.57 2.20
CA LEU A 190 -7.55 -18.75 1.41
C LEU A 190 -8.78 -19.44 0.79
N GLN A 191 -9.95 -19.29 1.41
CA GLN A 191 -11.22 -19.86 0.92
C GLN A 191 -11.96 -18.96 -0.06
N SER A 192 -11.54 -17.71 -0.26
CA SER A 192 -12.19 -16.87 -1.26
C SER A 192 -11.83 -17.40 -2.65
N ASN A 193 -12.77 -17.33 -3.59
CA ASN A 193 -12.56 -17.66 -5.00
C ASN A 193 -12.19 -16.41 -5.78
#